data_AF-A0A2W6AZ51-F1
#
_entry.id   AF-A0A2W6AZ51-F1
#
_cell.length_a   1.000
_cell.length_b   1.000
_cell.length_c   1.000
_cell.angle_alpha   90.00
_cell.angle_beta   90.00
_cell.angle_gamma   90.00
#
_symmetry.space_group_name_H-M   'P 1'
#
loop_
_entity.id
_entity.type
_entity.pdbx_description
1 polymer ?
#
loop_
_entity_poly.entity_id
_entity_poly.type
_entity_poly.pdbx_seq_one_letter_code
_entity_poly.pdbx_strand_id
1 'polypeptide(L)'
;MIHETPLIDLSLSERLDELDRLRGQLSTKTHASSRWIGNLRRLARAQAVESSVSIEGYHVSLEQARAIIDKGRGPESDDTAEQAVACYGRAMDHVAVLASDPSFQWSERLLLDLHFDACYFQFERKPGQWRTGPVYVKSGQKTVYEGPEPARVPTLVKELVTWLQDGDLATHAVVRAAMAHLHLVSIHPFRDGNGRLSRILQSLVLAREGILDPEFASIEEYLGEHTDEYYSALDEAHGSVFDPSRDARTWIEFCITAHLTQARTRLLTLEEARHRWDICEQIAQARQWPDRLVIAMEQALTGTLTNASYRAEADVTSEAARLDFKRLLDSGLIVQQGSGRATRYRASTALKEHIAPNGSPTRVSVPRRSPTVKITASPSAGAARDVAVRSTYANDTFRK
;
A
#
# COMPACT_ATOMS: atom_id res chain seq x y z
N MET A 1 -28.76 -6.39 7.28
CA MET A 1 -27.88 -7.58 7.16
C MET A 1 -26.67 -7.20 6.33
N ILE A 2 -25.50 -7.69 6.75
CA ILE A 2 -24.18 -7.58 6.10
C ILE A 2 -23.78 -8.96 5.55
N HIS A 3 -22.73 -9.03 4.73
CA HIS A 3 -22.28 -10.31 4.15
C HIS A 3 -21.90 -11.32 5.22
N GLU A 4 -22.29 -12.58 5.04
CA GLU A 4 -21.83 -13.69 5.87
C GLU A 4 -20.41 -14.09 5.47
N THR A 5 -19.61 -14.48 6.46
CA THR A 5 -18.25 -14.98 6.21
C THR A 5 -18.35 -16.43 5.71
N PRO A 6 -17.86 -16.74 4.49
CA PRO A 6 -17.86 -18.10 3.95
C PRO A 6 -17.01 -19.05 4.79
N LEU A 7 -17.37 -20.34 4.77
CA LEU A 7 -16.56 -21.38 5.41
C LEU A 7 -15.19 -21.50 4.74
N ILE A 8 -14.15 -21.52 5.58
CA ILE A 8 -12.76 -21.72 5.16
C ILE A 8 -12.52 -23.22 4.97
N ASP A 9 -12.25 -23.61 3.73
CA ASP A 9 -11.86 -24.99 3.42
C ASP A 9 -10.37 -25.26 3.70
N LEU A 10 -9.95 -26.52 3.52
CA LEU A 10 -8.58 -26.93 3.76
C LEU A 10 -7.57 -26.17 2.90
N SER A 11 -7.89 -25.87 1.63
CA SER A 11 -6.96 -25.17 0.74
C SER A 11 -6.74 -23.73 1.18
N LEU A 12 -7.81 -23.04 1.59
CA LEU A 12 -7.71 -21.71 2.18
C LEU A 12 -6.95 -21.74 3.50
N SER A 13 -7.20 -22.73 4.35
CA SER A 13 -6.48 -22.89 5.62
C SER A 13 -4.97 -23.03 5.41
N GLU A 14 -4.53 -23.88 4.47
CA GLU A 14 -3.10 -24.05 4.15
C GLU A 14 -2.44 -22.76 3.67
N ARG A 15 -3.17 -21.95 2.90
CA ARG A 15 -2.69 -20.64 2.41
C ARG A 15 -2.58 -19.61 3.54
N LEU A 16 -3.51 -19.63 4.50
CA LEU A 16 -3.47 -18.78 5.68
C LEU A 16 -2.29 -19.19 6.61
N ASP A 17 -2.07 -20.49 6.80
CA ASP A 17 -0.93 -21.01 7.57
C ASP A 17 0.41 -20.59 6.92
N GLU A 18 0.50 -20.63 5.59
CA GLU A 18 1.67 -20.12 4.89
C GLU A 18 1.87 -18.61 5.13
N LEU A 19 0.78 -17.84 5.06
CA LEU A 19 0.82 -16.40 5.29
C LEU A 19 1.30 -16.06 6.70
N ASP A 20 0.83 -16.78 7.72
CA ASP A 20 1.27 -16.60 9.11
C ASP A 20 2.75 -16.93 9.28
N ARG A 21 3.23 -18.01 8.64
CA ARG A 21 4.67 -18.32 8.62
C ARG A 21 5.48 -17.19 7.98
N LEU A 22 5.06 -16.66 6.84
CA LEU A 22 5.76 -15.55 6.16
C LEU A 22 5.75 -14.27 7.01
N ARG A 23 4.62 -13.96 7.66
CA ARG A 23 4.51 -12.83 8.58
C ARG A 23 5.37 -12.98 9.82
N GLY A 24 5.44 -14.18 10.40
CA GLY A 24 6.34 -14.48 11.51
C GLY A 24 7.81 -14.26 11.12
N GLN A 25 8.20 -14.62 9.90
CA GLN A 25 9.53 -14.32 9.36
C GLN A 25 9.75 -12.82 9.18
N LEU A 26 8.78 -12.08 8.64
CA LEU A 26 8.87 -10.62 8.50
C LEU A 26 9.05 -9.96 9.86
N SER A 27 8.16 -10.23 10.81
CA SER A 27 8.20 -9.70 12.18
C SER A 27 9.56 -9.98 12.84
N THR A 28 10.03 -11.22 12.81
CA THR A 28 11.34 -11.58 13.40
C THR A 28 12.49 -10.78 12.78
N LYS A 29 12.46 -10.57 11.45
CA LYS A 29 13.50 -9.84 10.74
C LYS A 29 13.39 -8.31 10.89
N THR A 30 12.20 -7.77 11.16
CA THR A 30 11.95 -6.33 11.34
C THR A 30 12.10 -5.87 12.78
N HIS A 31 12.04 -6.78 13.76
CA HIS A 31 12.24 -6.46 15.18
C HIS A 31 13.68 -6.06 15.55
N ALA A 32 14.67 -6.38 14.72
CA ALA A 32 16.04 -5.93 14.94
C ALA A 32 16.12 -4.39 14.80
N SER A 33 16.65 -3.69 15.81
CA SER A 33 16.75 -2.23 15.83
C SER A 33 17.89 -1.70 14.95
N SER A 34 17.85 -2.00 13.64
CA SER A 34 18.82 -1.47 12.69
C SER A 34 18.28 -0.20 12.01
N ARG A 35 19.17 0.78 11.76
CA ARG A 35 18.80 2.04 11.08
C ARG A 35 18.22 1.80 9.68
N TRP A 36 18.67 0.75 8.98
CA TRP A 36 18.18 0.41 7.63
C TRP A 36 16.74 -0.09 7.62
N ILE A 37 16.27 -0.77 8.68
CA ILE A 37 14.88 -1.19 8.81
C ILE A 37 13.96 0.03 8.90
N GLY A 38 14.38 1.09 9.59
CA GLY A 38 13.62 2.34 9.66
C GLY A 38 13.42 2.99 8.28
N ASN A 39 14.42 2.94 7.39
CA ASN A 39 14.28 3.44 6.02
C ASN A 39 13.33 2.58 5.17
N LEU A 40 13.42 1.25 5.30
CA LEU A 40 12.51 0.33 4.61
C LEU A 40 11.07 0.52 5.07
N ARG A 41 10.82 0.71 6.37
CA ARG A 41 9.48 0.99 6.91
C ARG A 41 8.89 2.27 6.31
N ARG A 42 9.67 3.35 6.25
CA ARG A 42 9.24 4.61 5.62
C ARG A 42 8.94 4.44 4.13
N LEU A 43 9.76 3.68 3.41
CA LEU A 43 9.54 3.39 1.99
C LEU A 43 8.28 2.56 1.77
N ALA A 44 8.10 1.48 2.53
CA ALA A 44 6.93 0.61 2.48
C ALA A 44 5.65 1.41 2.78
N ARG A 45 5.69 2.28 3.79
CA ARG A 45 4.60 3.20 4.10
C ARG A 45 4.31 4.15 2.94
N ALA A 46 5.33 4.77 2.36
CA ALA A 46 5.14 5.70 1.25
C ALA A 46 4.55 5.02 0.01
N GLN A 47 4.96 3.79 -0.26
CA GLN A 47 4.49 3.02 -1.39
C GLN A 47 3.04 2.56 -1.18
N ALA A 48 2.68 2.08 0.02
CA ALA A 48 1.29 1.76 0.37
C ALA A 48 0.34 2.96 0.21
N VAL A 49 0.74 4.14 0.71
CA VAL A 49 -0.06 5.37 0.59
C VAL A 49 -0.20 5.79 -0.87
N GLU A 50 0.90 5.83 -1.62
CA GLU A 50 0.88 6.19 -3.05
C GLU A 50 0.00 5.23 -3.86
N SER A 51 0.14 3.92 -3.66
CA SER A 51 -0.64 2.92 -4.37
C SER A 51 -2.12 3.01 -4.03
N SER A 52 -2.47 3.28 -2.77
CA SER A 52 -3.86 3.48 -2.37
C SER A 52 -4.50 4.71 -3.02
N VAL A 53 -3.74 5.79 -3.13
CA VAL A 53 -4.20 7.07 -3.69
C VAL A 53 -4.28 7.00 -5.23
N SER A 54 -3.38 6.25 -5.88
CA SER A 54 -3.37 6.06 -7.33
C SER A 54 -4.50 5.16 -7.86
N ILE A 55 -5.01 4.22 -7.06
CA ILE A 55 -6.25 3.47 -7.36
C ILE A 55 -7.44 4.42 -7.61
N GLU A 56 -7.45 5.58 -6.94
CA GLU A 56 -8.51 6.60 -7.08
C GLU A 56 -8.18 7.65 -8.17
N GLY A 57 -7.10 7.47 -8.92
CA GLY A 57 -6.68 8.34 -10.03
C GLY A 57 -5.79 9.53 -9.64
N TYR A 58 -5.30 9.58 -8.41
CA TYR A 58 -4.35 10.61 -7.96
C TYR A 58 -2.92 10.09 -8.04
N HIS A 59 -2.09 10.73 -8.87
CA HIS A 59 -0.75 10.23 -9.16
C HIS A 59 0.33 11.19 -8.66
N VAL A 60 1.24 10.68 -7.84
CA VAL A 60 2.49 11.35 -7.46
C VAL A 60 3.66 10.38 -7.63
N SER A 61 4.88 10.89 -7.72
CA SER A 61 6.05 10.00 -7.63
C SER A 61 6.23 9.47 -6.21
N LEU A 62 6.83 8.28 -6.07
CA LEU A 62 7.18 7.73 -4.75
C LEU A 62 8.12 8.65 -3.95
N GLU A 63 8.99 9.41 -4.62
CA GLU A 63 9.85 10.43 -3.98
C GLU A 63 9.02 11.56 -3.36
N GLN A 64 8.00 12.05 -4.07
CA GLN A 64 7.04 13.04 -3.54
C GLN A 64 6.22 12.46 -2.40
N ALA A 65 5.66 11.27 -2.56
CA ALA A 65 4.84 10.64 -1.52
C ALA A 65 5.61 10.48 -0.21
N ARG A 66 6.86 10.00 -0.30
CA ARG A 66 7.77 9.89 0.84
C ARG A 66 8.07 11.25 1.45
N ALA A 67 8.38 12.27 0.66
CA ALA A 67 8.68 13.60 1.16
C ALA A 67 7.49 14.25 1.90
N ILE A 68 6.25 13.97 1.47
CA ILE A 68 5.02 14.42 2.12
C ILE A 68 4.84 13.72 3.47
N ILE A 69 4.96 12.39 3.49
CA ILE A 69 4.79 11.57 4.69
C ILE A 69 5.86 11.90 5.74
N ASP A 70 7.13 12.03 5.34
CA ASP A 70 8.25 12.33 6.23
C ASP A 70 8.12 13.71 6.90
N LYS A 71 7.47 14.69 6.25
CA LYS A 71 7.25 16.02 6.82
C LYS A 71 6.17 16.04 7.90
N GLY A 72 5.25 15.09 7.90
CA GLY A 72 4.11 15.03 8.84
C GLY A 72 3.18 16.25 8.81
N ARG A 73 3.31 17.14 7.82
CA ARG A 73 2.51 18.38 7.71
C ARG A 73 1.45 18.22 6.61
N GLY A 74 0.22 18.60 6.94
CA GLY A 74 -0.90 18.73 6.02
C GLY A 74 -0.74 19.90 5.03
N PRO A 75 -1.82 20.34 4.37
CA PRO A 75 -1.91 20.69 2.94
C PRO A 75 -1.27 22.03 2.52
N GLU A 76 0.01 22.26 2.80
CA GLU A 76 0.77 23.35 2.15
C GLU A 76 1.17 22.98 0.71
N SER A 77 0.22 22.46 -0.07
CA SER A 77 0.37 22.19 -1.50
C SER A 77 -0.92 22.54 -2.22
N ASP A 78 -0.81 23.22 -3.37
CA ASP A 78 -1.93 23.49 -4.27
C ASP A 78 -2.28 22.27 -5.14
N ASP A 79 -1.46 21.21 -5.10
CA ASP A 79 -1.68 19.98 -5.86
C ASP A 79 -2.61 19.01 -5.10
N THR A 80 -3.77 18.74 -5.70
CA THR A 80 -4.78 17.84 -5.14
C THR A 80 -4.26 16.41 -4.92
N ALA A 81 -3.35 15.90 -5.76
CA ALA A 81 -2.77 14.58 -5.58
C ALA A 81 -1.82 14.52 -4.38
N GLU A 82 -1.02 15.58 -4.17
CA GLU A 82 -0.17 15.70 -2.97
C GLU A 82 -1.02 15.85 -1.70
N GLN A 83 -2.12 16.61 -1.76
CA GLN A 83 -3.08 16.70 -0.67
C GLN A 83 -3.74 15.35 -0.36
N ALA A 84 -4.09 14.56 -1.38
CA ALA A 84 -4.66 13.23 -1.22
C ALA A 84 -3.71 12.28 -0.47
N VAL A 85 -2.41 12.30 -0.84
CA VAL A 85 -1.36 11.56 -0.14
C VAL A 85 -1.22 12.01 1.32
N ALA A 86 -1.22 13.31 1.58
CA ALA A 86 -1.12 13.84 2.95
C ALA A 86 -2.31 13.41 3.81
N CYS A 87 -3.53 13.47 3.26
CA CYS A 87 -4.76 13.08 3.96
C CYS A 87 -4.79 11.57 4.25
N TYR A 88 -4.49 10.72 3.26
CA TYR A 88 -4.41 9.28 3.47
C TYR A 88 -3.31 8.91 4.46
N GLY A 89 -2.14 9.55 4.36
CA GLY A 89 -1.03 9.38 5.30
C GLY A 89 -1.42 9.71 6.74
N ARG A 90 -2.18 10.79 6.95
CA ARG A 90 -2.74 11.17 8.26
C ARG A 90 -3.72 10.13 8.80
N ALA A 91 -4.62 9.62 7.96
CA ALA A 91 -5.56 8.58 8.38
C ALA A 91 -4.82 7.30 8.82
N MET A 92 -3.72 6.94 8.15
CA MET A 92 -2.87 5.81 8.56
C MET A 92 -2.09 6.08 9.84
N ASP A 93 -1.65 7.33 10.11
CA ASP A 93 -1.10 7.70 11.43
C ASP A 93 -2.15 7.51 12.53
N HIS A 94 -3.39 7.91 12.26
CA HIS A 94 -4.50 7.72 13.19
C HIS A 94 -4.76 6.23 13.45
N VAL A 95 -4.75 5.39 12.41
CA VAL A 95 -4.81 3.92 12.54
C VAL A 95 -3.70 3.38 13.45
N ALA A 96 -2.45 3.83 13.26
CA ALA A 96 -1.33 3.36 14.06
C ALA A 96 -1.51 3.69 15.56
N VAL A 97 -2.01 4.89 15.87
CA VAL A 97 -2.32 5.29 17.26
C VAL A 97 -3.46 4.42 17.84
N LEU A 98 -4.57 4.30 17.12
CA LEU A 98 -5.74 3.52 17.54
C LEU A 98 -5.44 2.04 17.73
N ALA A 99 -4.58 1.47 16.87
CA ALA A 99 -4.19 0.07 16.96
C ALA A 99 -3.58 -0.26 18.32
N SER A 100 -2.75 0.65 18.85
CA SER A 100 -2.04 0.49 20.12
C SER A 100 -2.85 0.87 21.36
N ASP A 101 -4.02 1.48 21.22
CA ASP A 101 -4.82 1.97 22.35
C ASP A 101 -5.56 0.82 23.07
N PRO A 102 -5.28 0.56 24.36
CA PRO A 102 -6.00 -0.42 25.15
C PRO A 102 -7.48 -0.07 25.37
N SER A 103 -7.85 1.22 25.28
CA SER A 103 -9.21 1.72 25.47
C SER A 103 -10.01 1.82 24.16
N PHE A 104 -9.43 1.37 23.05
CA PHE A 104 -10.05 1.41 21.73
C PHE A 104 -11.41 0.71 21.71
N GLN A 105 -12.39 1.35 21.06
CA GLN A 105 -13.70 0.79 20.78
C GLN A 105 -14.11 1.12 19.34
N TRP A 106 -14.73 0.14 18.68
CA TRP A 106 -15.37 0.38 17.40
C TRP A 106 -16.58 1.28 17.59
N SER A 107 -16.72 2.30 16.74
CA SER A 107 -17.88 3.19 16.77
C SER A 107 -18.17 3.75 15.38
N GLU A 108 -19.42 4.17 15.16
CA GLU A 108 -19.79 4.89 13.94
C GLU A 108 -18.96 6.17 13.79
N ARG A 109 -18.67 6.84 14.92
CA ARG A 109 -17.89 8.08 14.94
C ARG A 109 -16.46 7.87 14.46
N LEU A 110 -15.83 6.76 14.84
CA LEU A 110 -14.50 6.39 14.36
C LEU A 110 -14.45 6.32 12.82
N LEU A 111 -15.46 5.72 12.18
CA LEU A 111 -15.51 5.65 10.71
C LEU A 111 -15.67 7.03 10.07
N LEU A 112 -16.44 7.93 10.70
CA LEU A 112 -16.58 9.32 10.25
C LEU A 112 -15.25 10.09 10.38
N ASP A 113 -14.53 9.91 11.48
CA ASP A 113 -13.27 10.60 11.74
C ASP A 113 -12.16 10.12 10.79
N LEU A 114 -12.01 8.80 10.60
CA LEU A 114 -11.07 8.25 9.62
C LEU A 114 -11.41 8.68 8.19
N HIS A 115 -12.70 8.74 7.84
CA HIS A 115 -13.12 9.27 6.55
C HIS A 115 -12.76 10.75 6.40
N PHE A 116 -12.97 11.55 7.45
CA PHE A 116 -12.62 12.96 7.45
C PHE A 116 -11.12 13.15 7.21
N ASP A 117 -10.28 12.41 7.95
CA ASP A 117 -8.83 12.46 7.80
C ASP A 117 -8.40 12.08 6.37
N ALA A 118 -8.96 11.00 5.82
CA ALA A 118 -8.58 10.48 4.51
C ALA A 118 -9.05 11.33 3.32
N CYS A 119 -10.13 12.10 3.50
CA CYS A 119 -10.82 12.77 2.39
C CYS A 119 -10.96 14.30 2.57
N TYR A 120 -10.29 14.89 3.56
CA TYR A 120 -10.39 16.33 3.85
C TYR A 120 -10.11 17.23 2.64
N PHE A 121 -9.20 16.81 1.75
CA PHE A 121 -8.87 17.53 0.51
C PHE A 121 -10.03 17.66 -0.48
N GLN A 122 -11.12 16.90 -0.31
CA GLN A 122 -12.36 16.98 -1.08
C GLN A 122 -13.50 17.53 -0.21
N PHE A 123 -13.27 18.68 0.45
CA PHE A 123 -14.18 19.24 1.44
C PHE A 123 -15.62 19.40 0.95
N GLU A 124 -15.82 19.75 -0.32
CA GLU A 124 -17.12 19.90 -0.98
C GLU A 124 -17.93 18.59 -1.08
N ARG A 125 -17.25 17.43 -0.94
CA ARG A 125 -17.88 16.11 -0.85
C ARG A 125 -18.41 15.79 0.55
N LYS A 126 -18.24 16.70 1.51
CA LYS A 126 -18.67 16.59 2.91
C LYS A 126 -18.06 15.38 3.62
N PRO A 127 -16.71 15.29 3.68
CA PRO A 127 -16.05 14.17 4.33
C PRO A 127 -16.46 14.09 5.82
N GLY A 128 -16.61 12.87 6.35
CA GLY A 128 -17.07 12.64 7.72
C GLY A 128 -18.57 12.83 7.92
N GLN A 129 -19.36 12.75 6.83
CA GLN A 129 -20.83 12.76 6.89
C GLN A 129 -21.40 11.66 6.00
N TRP A 130 -22.41 10.93 6.50
CA TRP A 130 -23.15 9.97 5.68
C TRP A 130 -23.80 10.66 4.48
N ARG A 131 -23.85 9.94 3.36
CA ARG A 131 -24.56 10.45 2.18
C ARG A 131 -26.07 10.56 2.45
N THR A 132 -26.67 11.61 1.90
CA THR A 132 -28.13 11.83 1.95
C THR A 132 -28.83 11.47 0.64
N GLY A 133 -28.08 11.07 -0.38
CA GLY A 133 -28.59 10.72 -1.72
C GLY A 133 -28.07 9.36 -2.19
N PRO A 134 -28.62 8.84 -3.30
CA PRO A 134 -28.19 7.57 -3.86
C PRO A 134 -26.73 7.65 -4.32
N VAL A 135 -26.09 6.48 -4.45
CA VAL A 135 -24.72 6.38 -4.96
C VAL A 135 -24.62 5.28 -6.00
N TYR A 136 -23.89 5.59 -7.06
CA TYR A 136 -23.67 4.72 -8.20
C TYR A 136 -22.17 4.67 -8.48
N VAL A 137 -21.58 3.48 -8.46
CA VAL A 137 -20.21 3.29 -8.96
C VAL A 137 -20.29 3.11 -10.46
N LYS A 138 -19.45 3.84 -11.19
CA LYS A 138 -19.44 3.83 -12.65
C LYS A 138 -18.11 3.35 -13.19
N SER A 139 -18.19 2.55 -14.26
CA SER A 139 -17.06 2.23 -15.14
C SER A 139 -17.37 2.81 -16.51
N GLY A 140 -16.69 3.92 -16.84
CA GLY A 140 -17.07 4.75 -17.98
C GLY A 140 -18.51 5.28 -17.85
N GLN A 141 -19.36 4.98 -18.82
CA GLN A 141 -20.78 5.38 -18.80
C GLN A 141 -21.71 4.38 -18.11
N LYS A 142 -21.22 3.17 -17.79
CA LYS A 142 -22.03 2.09 -17.22
C LYS A 142 -22.02 2.17 -15.70
N THR A 143 -23.19 2.17 -15.09
CA THR A 143 -23.33 1.89 -13.65
C THR A 143 -22.98 0.42 -13.41
N VAL A 144 -21.94 0.18 -12.62
CA VAL A 144 -21.48 -1.16 -12.25
C VAL A 144 -21.98 -1.57 -10.87
N TYR A 145 -22.28 -0.60 -9.99
CA TYR A 145 -22.85 -0.87 -8.67
C TYR A 145 -23.82 0.24 -8.24
N GLU A 146 -24.92 -0.16 -7.59
CA GLU A 146 -25.85 0.72 -6.88
C GLU A 146 -25.87 0.37 -5.39
N GLY A 147 -25.51 1.35 -4.56
CA GLY A 147 -25.50 1.18 -3.10
C GLY A 147 -26.93 1.14 -2.52
N PRO A 148 -27.08 0.78 -1.23
CA PRO A 148 -28.38 0.72 -0.58
C PRO A 148 -29.08 2.09 -0.51
N GLU A 149 -30.37 2.10 -0.23
CA GLU A 149 -31.10 3.35 0.01
C GLU A 149 -30.43 4.22 1.10
N PRO A 150 -30.30 5.55 0.90
CA PRO A 150 -29.58 6.42 1.85
C PRO A 150 -30.12 6.33 3.28
N ALA A 151 -31.44 6.16 3.42
CA ALA A 151 -32.10 6.01 4.72
C ALA A 151 -31.68 4.73 5.48
N ARG A 152 -31.16 3.72 4.78
CA ARG A 152 -30.67 2.46 5.39
C ARG A 152 -29.21 2.55 5.85
N VAL A 153 -28.45 3.53 5.37
CA VAL A 153 -27.01 3.65 5.64
C VAL A 153 -26.69 3.68 7.14
N PRO A 154 -27.34 4.51 7.99
CA PRO A 154 -27.03 4.53 9.42
C PRO A 154 -27.21 3.17 10.10
N THR A 155 -28.30 2.47 9.78
CA THR A 155 -28.57 1.13 10.33
C THR A 155 -27.54 0.11 9.87
N LEU A 156 -27.17 0.11 8.58
CA LEU A 156 -26.18 -0.82 8.04
C LEU A 156 -24.77 -0.57 8.60
N VAL A 157 -24.39 0.71 8.77
CA VAL A 157 -23.11 1.05 9.41
C VAL A 157 -23.10 0.62 10.88
N LYS A 158 -24.23 0.76 11.59
CA LYS A 158 -24.36 0.26 12.96
C LYS A 158 -24.22 -1.27 13.05
N GLU A 159 -24.78 -2.01 12.08
CA GLU A 159 -24.57 -3.45 11.96
C GLU A 159 -23.09 -3.79 11.71
N LEU A 160 -22.42 -3.08 10.80
CA LEU A 160 -20.98 -3.23 10.55
C LEU A 160 -20.16 -2.97 11.83
N VAL A 161 -20.44 -1.89 12.55
CA VAL A 161 -19.73 -1.57 13.81
C VAL A 161 -19.94 -2.67 14.86
N THR A 162 -21.17 -3.20 14.97
CA THR A 162 -21.47 -4.31 15.88
C THR A 162 -20.67 -5.56 15.49
N TRP A 163 -20.60 -5.87 14.19
CA TRP A 163 -19.81 -6.99 13.69
C TRP A 163 -18.29 -6.78 13.88
N LEU A 164 -17.78 -5.55 13.70
CA LEU A 164 -16.39 -5.23 14.01
C LEU A 164 -16.05 -5.42 15.49
N GLN A 165 -17.04 -5.33 16.38
CA GLN A 165 -16.85 -5.54 17.80
C GLN A 165 -16.92 -7.02 18.19
N ASP A 166 -17.92 -7.75 17.72
CA ASP A 166 -18.27 -9.08 18.24
C ASP A 166 -18.29 -10.19 17.18
N GLY A 167 -18.27 -9.84 15.90
CA GLY A 167 -18.43 -10.76 14.78
C GLY A 167 -17.11 -11.42 14.34
N ASP A 168 -17.19 -12.71 14.02
CA ASP A 168 -16.13 -13.51 13.40
C ASP A 168 -14.77 -13.44 14.12
N LEU A 169 -14.76 -13.22 15.44
CA LEU A 169 -13.53 -13.04 16.23
C LEU A 169 -12.60 -14.26 16.25
N ALA A 170 -13.13 -15.45 15.96
CA ALA A 170 -12.36 -16.68 15.84
C ALA A 170 -11.83 -16.93 14.43
N THR A 171 -12.28 -16.14 13.45
CA THR A 171 -11.83 -16.22 12.06
C THR A 171 -10.45 -15.60 11.93
N HIS A 172 -9.63 -16.12 11.02
CA HIS A 172 -8.31 -15.60 10.75
C HIS A 172 -8.34 -14.09 10.40
N ALA A 173 -7.43 -13.31 10.97
CA ALA A 173 -7.42 -11.84 10.89
C ALA A 173 -7.50 -11.26 9.48
N VAL A 174 -6.84 -11.90 8.52
CA VAL A 174 -6.87 -11.49 7.10
C VAL A 174 -8.23 -11.67 6.47
N VAL A 175 -8.94 -12.76 6.79
CA VAL A 175 -10.29 -12.99 6.30
C VAL A 175 -11.22 -11.95 6.92
N ARG A 176 -11.10 -11.71 8.22
CA ARG A 176 -11.89 -10.69 8.92
C ARG A 176 -11.64 -9.28 8.37
N ALA A 177 -10.39 -8.93 8.10
CA ALA A 177 -10.05 -7.65 7.47
C ALA A 177 -10.61 -7.53 6.05
N ALA A 178 -10.56 -8.62 5.26
CA ALA A 178 -11.19 -8.66 3.92
C ALA A 178 -12.70 -8.46 4.02
N MET A 179 -13.38 -9.09 4.99
CA MET A 179 -14.81 -8.91 5.19
C MET A 179 -15.16 -7.50 5.65
N ALA A 180 -14.35 -6.88 6.51
CA ALA A 180 -14.53 -5.48 6.92
C ALA A 180 -14.45 -4.52 5.72
N HIS A 181 -13.52 -4.77 4.80
CA HIS A 181 -13.42 -4.04 3.53
C HIS A 181 -14.70 -4.22 2.72
N LEU A 182 -15.11 -5.46 2.47
CA LEU A 182 -16.29 -5.80 1.66
C LEU A 182 -17.56 -5.15 2.24
N HIS A 183 -17.81 -5.29 3.54
CA HIS A 183 -18.98 -4.71 4.19
C HIS A 183 -19.04 -3.19 3.98
N LEU A 184 -17.93 -2.48 4.18
CA LEU A 184 -17.92 -1.02 4.04
C LEU A 184 -18.13 -0.59 2.58
N VAL A 185 -17.42 -1.22 1.63
CA VAL A 185 -17.52 -0.83 0.22
C VAL A 185 -18.90 -1.15 -0.36
N SER A 186 -19.55 -2.23 0.09
CA SER A 186 -20.92 -2.58 -0.28
C SER A 186 -21.94 -1.63 0.34
N ILE A 187 -21.82 -1.25 1.62
CA ILE A 187 -22.72 -0.23 2.21
C ILE A 187 -22.57 1.12 1.50
N HIS A 188 -21.34 1.45 1.10
CA HIS A 188 -20.97 2.67 0.40
C HIS A 188 -21.52 3.94 1.10
N PRO A 189 -21.17 4.17 2.39
CA PRO A 189 -21.86 5.13 3.24
C PRO A 189 -21.60 6.61 2.92
N PHE A 190 -20.58 6.93 2.12
CA PHE A 190 -20.17 8.30 1.81
C PHE A 190 -20.41 8.66 0.34
N ARG A 191 -20.39 9.96 0.03
CA ARG A 191 -20.55 10.47 -1.34
C ARG A 191 -19.35 10.15 -2.24
N ASP A 192 -18.16 10.11 -1.65
CA ASP A 192 -16.87 9.74 -2.26
C ASP A 192 -15.97 9.24 -1.12
N GLY A 193 -14.85 8.57 -1.42
CA GLY A 193 -13.88 8.12 -0.42
C GLY A 193 -14.12 6.73 0.18
N ASN A 194 -15.15 6.01 -0.29
CA ASN A 194 -15.50 4.68 0.23
C ASN A 194 -14.38 3.64 0.01
N GLY A 195 -13.75 3.64 -1.17
CA GLY A 195 -12.61 2.75 -1.45
C GLY A 195 -11.42 3.00 -0.51
N ARG A 196 -11.03 4.28 -0.37
CA ARG A 196 -9.98 4.72 0.56
C ARG A 196 -10.27 4.28 1.99
N LEU A 197 -11.48 4.55 2.49
CA LEU A 197 -11.86 4.16 3.84
C LEU A 197 -11.91 2.63 4.01
N SER A 198 -12.28 1.87 2.99
CA SER A 198 -12.32 0.41 3.07
C SER A 198 -10.93 -0.19 3.26
N ARG A 199 -9.93 0.34 2.55
CA ARG A 199 -8.51 -0.05 2.70
C ARG A 199 -7.93 0.37 4.06
N ILE A 200 -8.30 1.56 4.54
CA ILE A 200 -7.94 2.03 5.89
C ILE A 200 -8.58 1.14 6.98
N LEU A 201 -9.85 0.78 6.83
CA LEU A 201 -10.57 -0.07 7.77
C LEU A 201 -9.97 -1.48 7.79
N GLN A 202 -9.66 -2.06 6.64
CA GLN A 202 -8.94 -3.32 6.52
C GLN A 202 -7.62 -3.26 7.30
N SER A 203 -6.84 -2.20 7.11
CA SER A 203 -5.57 -1.99 7.81
C SER A 203 -5.74 -1.89 9.33
N LEU A 204 -6.78 -1.19 9.80
CA LEU A 204 -7.07 -1.07 11.23
C LEU A 204 -7.46 -2.41 11.85
N VAL A 205 -8.27 -3.23 11.17
CA VAL A 205 -8.62 -4.59 11.63
C VAL A 205 -7.36 -5.45 11.78
N LEU A 206 -6.49 -5.46 10.77
CA LEU A 206 -5.22 -6.21 10.83
C LEU A 206 -4.35 -5.73 12.00
N ALA A 207 -4.20 -4.41 12.17
CA ALA A 207 -3.36 -3.84 13.21
C ALA A 207 -3.88 -4.16 14.63
N ARG A 208 -5.21 -4.14 14.83
CA ARG A 208 -5.86 -4.49 16.10
C ARG A 208 -5.73 -5.97 16.46
N GLU A 209 -5.60 -6.84 15.47
CA GLU A 209 -5.45 -8.29 15.68
C GLU A 209 -3.97 -8.72 15.78
N GLY A 210 -3.09 -7.79 16.15
CA GLY A 210 -1.70 -8.08 16.47
C GLY A 210 -0.74 -8.08 15.29
N ILE A 211 -1.20 -7.68 14.10
CA ILE A 211 -0.32 -7.50 12.93
C ILE A 211 0.26 -6.09 12.99
N LEU A 212 1.28 -5.93 13.83
CA LEU A 212 1.79 -4.64 14.33
C LEU A 212 2.66 -3.83 13.36
N ASP A 213 3.03 -4.38 12.21
CA ASP A 213 3.72 -3.64 11.15
C ASP A 213 2.77 -3.40 9.95
N PRO A 214 1.79 -2.46 10.04
CA PRO A 214 0.82 -2.18 8.96
C PRO A 214 1.48 -1.91 7.61
N GLU A 215 2.65 -1.26 7.58
CA GLU A 215 3.39 -0.99 6.35
C GLU A 215 3.88 -2.27 5.63
N PHE A 216 4.11 -3.35 6.38
CA PHE A 216 4.49 -4.66 5.84
C PHE A 216 3.28 -5.59 5.63
N ALA A 217 2.14 -5.27 6.22
CA ALA A 217 0.90 -6.04 6.10
C ALA A 217 -0.08 -5.51 5.05
N SER A 218 0.05 -4.23 4.68
CA SER A 218 -0.66 -3.54 3.61
C SER A 218 -0.57 -4.28 2.27
N ILE A 219 -1.67 -4.31 1.51
CA ILE A 219 -1.74 -4.94 0.17
C ILE A 219 -2.04 -3.95 -0.95
N GLU A 220 -2.06 -2.66 -0.65
CA GLU A 220 -2.44 -1.60 -1.58
C GLU A 220 -1.56 -1.54 -2.82
N GLU A 221 -0.28 -1.92 -2.69
CA GLU A 221 0.63 -2.09 -3.84
C GLU A 221 0.12 -3.17 -4.81
N TYR A 222 -0.28 -4.34 -4.28
CA TYR A 222 -0.85 -5.40 -5.08
C TYR A 222 -2.16 -4.95 -5.74
N LEU A 223 -3.05 -4.28 -4.98
CA LEU A 223 -4.30 -3.76 -5.51
C LEU A 223 -4.08 -2.76 -6.65
N GLY A 224 -3.11 -1.84 -6.50
CA GLY A 224 -2.76 -0.87 -7.53
C GLY A 224 -2.23 -1.54 -8.80
N GLU A 225 -1.34 -2.52 -8.65
CA GLU A 225 -0.79 -3.27 -9.79
C GLU A 225 -1.82 -4.18 -10.47
N HIS A 226 -2.84 -4.65 -9.72
CA HIS A 226 -3.85 -5.63 -10.14
C HIS A 226 -5.26 -5.03 -10.07
N THR A 227 -5.39 -3.75 -10.44
CA THR A 227 -6.63 -2.96 -10.27
C THR A 227 -7.84 -3.64 -10.94
N ASP A 228 -7.68 -4.20 -12.13
CA ASP A 228 -8.78 -4.87 -12.84
C ASP A 228 -9.24 -6.17 -12.14
N GLU A 229 -8.31 -6.94 -11.57
CA GLU A 229 -8.62 -8.16 -10.79
C GLU A 229 -9.30 -7.80 -9.47
N TYR A 230 -8.79 -6.76 -8.80
CA TYR A 230 -9.38 -6.21 -7.56
C TYR A 230 -10.85 -5.85 -7.75
N TYR A 231 -11.17 -5.07 -8.78
CA TYR A 231 -12.55 -4.70 -9.04
C TYR A 231 -13.40 -5.87 -9.54
N SER A 232 -12.83 -6.80 -10.32
CA SER A 232 -13.55 -8.01 -10.74
C SER A 232 -13.97 -8.88 -9.55
N ALA A 233 -13.07 -9.07 -8.57
CA ALA A 233 -13.37 -9.83 -7.36
C ALA A 233 -14.43 -9.14 -6.48
N LEU A 234 -14.39 -7.81 -6.38
CA LEU A 234 -15.43 -7.04 -5.69
C LEU A 234 -16.78 -7.16 -6.38
N ASP A 235 -16.83 -6.93 -7.70
CA ASP A 235 -18.05 -7.00 -8.50
C ASP A 235 -18.73 -8.36 -8.41
N GLU A 236 -17.96 -9.45 -8.34
CA GLU A 236 -18.50 -10.79 -8.12
C GLU A 236 -19.15 -10.93 -6.73
N ALA A 237 -18.45 -10.46 -5.69
CA ALA A 237 -18.83 -10.60 -4.29
C ALA A 237 -20.04 -9.73 -3.90
N HIS A 238 -20.13 -8.47 -4.36
CA HIS A 238 -21.25 -7.58 -4.02
C HIS A 238 -22.31 -7.45 -5.11
N GLY A 239 -22.06 -7.95 -6.32
CA GLY A 239 -22.98 -7.83 -7.46
C GLY A 239 -23.14 -6.40 -7.96
N SER A 240 -24.21 -6.14 -8.74
CA SER A 240 -24.49 -4.80 -9.29
C SER A 240 -25.40 -3.93 -8.40
N VAL A 241 -25.95 -4.50 -7.34
CA VAL A 241 -26.82 -3.85 -6.35
C VAL A 241 -26.51 -4.44 -4.98
N PHE A 242 -26.68 -3.65 -3.91
CA PHE A 242 -26.45 -4.13 -2.55
C PHE A 242 -27.22 -5.43 -2.22
N ASP A 243 -26.49 -6.54 -2.13
CA ASP A 243 -27.00 -7.87 -1.81
C ASP A 243 -26.04 -8.63 -0.87
N PRO A 244 -26.29 -8.62 0.45
CA PRO A 244 -25.44 -9.29 1.42
C PRO A 244 -25.55 -10.83 1.38
N SER A 245 -26.47 -11.40 0.60
CA SER A 245 -26.61 -12.86 0.50
C SER A 245 -25.62 -13.51 -0.47
N ARG A 246 -24.87 -12.69 -1.21
CA ARG A 246 -23.87 -13.15 -2.17
C ARG A 246 -22.62 -13.72 -1.48
N ASP A 247 -22.05 -14.74 -2.10
CA ASP A 247 -20.85 -15.41 -1.62
C ASP A 247 -19.61 -14.50 -1.75
N ALA A 248 -18.90 -14.32 -0.64
CA ALA A 248 -17.68 -13.52 -0.56
C ALA A 248 -16.39 -14.34 -0.79
N ARG A 249 -16.50 -15.63 -1.15
CA ARG A 249 -15.35 -16.54 -1.31
C ARG A 249 -14.30 -16.00 -2.28
N THR A 250 -14.69 -15.60 -3.49
CA THR A 250 -13.76 -15.09 -4.51
C THR A 250 -13.01 -13.84 -4.03
N TRP A 251 -13.70 -12.97 -3.27
CA TRP A 251 -13.09 -11.81 -2.64
C TRP A 251 -12.05 -12.19 -1.58
N ILE A 252 -12.37 -13.15 -0.71
CA ILE A 252 -11.42 -13.65 0.31
C ILE A 252 -10.21 -14.31 -0.35
N GLU A 253 -10.42 -15.14 -1.37
CA GLU A 253 -9.36 -15.79 -2.15
C GLU A 253 -8.41 -14.76 -2.77
N PHE A 254 -8.96 -13.70 -3.34
CA PHE A 254 -8.21 -12.58 -3.89
C PHE A 254 -7.38 -11.87 -2.80
N CYS A 255 -7.98 -11.50 -1.66
CA CYS A 255 -7.27 -10.86 -0.56
C CYS A 255 -6.14 -11.73 -0.01
N ILE A 256 -6.36 -13.04 0.17
CA ILE A 256 -5.31 -13.97 0.62
C ILE A 256 -4.17 -14.05 -0.40
N THR A 257 -4.47 -14.08 -1.69
CA THR A 257 -3.45 -14.04 -2.77
C THR A 257 -2.62 -12.76 -2.69
N ALA A 258 -3.29 -11.62 -2.52
CA ALA A 258 -2.64 -10.31 -2.40
C ALA A 258 -1.69 -10.28 -1.19
N HIS A 259 -2.16 -10.72 -0.02
CA HIS A 259 -1.34 -10.78 1.20
C HIS A 259 -0.15 -11.74 1.06
N LEU A 260 -0.34 -12.93 0.49
CA LEU A 260 0.75 -13.89 0.27
C LEU A 260 1.82 -13.34 -0.68
N THR A 261 1.39 -12.77 -1.81
CA THR A 261 2.30 -12.19 -2.79
C THR A 261 3.08 -11.03 -2.18
N GLN A 262 2.39 -10.14 -1.47
CA GLN A 262 3.04 -9.01 -0.82
C GLN A 262 4.01 -9.46 0.27
N ALA A 263 3.64 -10.42 1.12
CA ALA A 263 4.53 -10.95 2.16
C ALA A 263 5.81 -11.58 1.56
N ARG A 264 5.69 -12.34 0.47
CA ARG A 264 6.83 -12.92 -0.25
C ARG A 264 7.74 -11.84 -0.84
N THR A 265 7.16 -10.85 -1.52
CA THR A 265 7.89 -9.71 -2.10
C THR A 265 8.62 -8.89 -1.03
N ARG A 266 7.97 -8.63 0.11
CA ARG A 266 8.57 -7.92 1.24
C ARG A 266 9.73 -8.69 1.85
N LEU A 267 9.60 -10.01 2.03
CA LEU A 267 10.69 -10.85 2.54
C LEU A 267 11.91 -10.81 1.62
N LEU A 268 11.70 -10.97 0.31
CA LEU A 268 12.78 -10.89 -0.66
C LEU A 268 13.47 -9.52 -0.62
N THR A 269 12.68 -8.44 -0.63
CA THR A 269 13.20 -7.06 -0.56
C THR A 269 14.02 -6.83 0.70
N LEU A 270 13.57 -7.36 1.83
CA LEU A 270 14.26 -7.26 3.11
C LEU A 270 15.56 -8.05 3.12
N GLU A 271 15.58 -9.25 2.53
CA GLU A 271 16.79 -10.08 2.41
C GLU A 271 17.84 -9.43 1.50
N GLU A 272 17.41 -8.88 0.36
CA GLU A 272 18.28 -8.13 -0.53
C GLU A 272 18.85 -6.88 0.16
N ALA A 273 18.02 -6.15 0.91
CA ALA A 273 18.47 -4.98 1.67
C ALA A 273 19.46 -5.37 2.77
N ARG A 274 19.19 -6.47 3.50
CA ARG A 274 20.11 -7.00 4.50
C ARG A 274 21.45 -7.39 3.88
N HIS A 275 21.42 -8.11 2.76
CA HIS A 275 22.63 -8.51 2.05
C HIS A 275 23.47 -7.30 1.62
N ARG A 276 22.83 -6.26 1.03
CA ARG A 276 23.52 -5.02 0.68
C ARG A 276 24.16 -4.34 1.89
N TRP A 277 23.44 -4.29 3.00
CA TRP A 277 23.93 -3.69 4.24
C TRP A 277 25.15 -4.43 4.78
N ASP A 278 25.09 -5.76 4.84
CA ASP A 278 26.18 -6.60 5.36
C ASP A 278 27.47 -6.45 4.52
N ILE A 279 27.35 -6.37 3.19
CA ILE A 279 28.50 -6.10 2.33
C ILE A 279 29.06 -4.69 2.56
N CYS A 280 28.19 -3.69 2.71
CA CYS A 280 28.64 -2.33 3.01
C CYS A 280 29.35 -2.25 4.38
N GLU A 281 28.86 -2.97 5.40
CA GLU A 281 29.53 -3.11 6.71
C GLU A 281 30.90 -3.77 6.57
N GLN A 282 31.01 -4.87 5.81
CA GLN A 282 32.29 -5.53 5.56
C GLN A 282 33.32 -4.60 4.87
N ILE A 283 32.89 -3.83 3.88
CA ILE A 283 33.75 -2.84 3.20
C ILE A 283 34.24 -1.78 4.18
N ALA A 284 33.34 -1.24 5.02
CA ALA A 284 33.69 -0.23 6.01
C ALA A 284 34.66 -0.78 7.05
N GLN A 285 34.41 -1.97 7.58
CA GLN A 285 35.26 -2.64 8.57
C GLN A 285 36.66 -2.96 8.00
N ALA A 286 36.74 -3.54 6.81
CA ALA A 286 38.01 -3.87 6.16
C ALA A 286 38.89 -2.63 5.92
N ARG A 287 38.27 -1.46 5.74
CA ARG A 287 38.95 -0.18 5.51
C ARG A 287 39.09 0.68 6.77
N GLN A 288 38.63 0.18 7.92
CA GLN A 288 38.58 0.91 9.20
C GLN A 288 37.87 2.26 9.08
N TRP A 289 36.79 2.28 8.30
CA TRP A 289 35.98 3.47 8.06
C TRP A 289 34.85 3.59 9.09
N PRO A 290 34.41 4.83 9.40
CA PRO A 290 33.23 5.04 10.23
C PRO A 290 31.97 4.34 9.70
N ASP A 291 31.20 3.70 10.57
CA ASP A 291 29.96 2.96 10.23
C ASP A 291 28.95 3.81 9.44
N ARG A 292 28.93 5.13 9.62
CA ARG A 292 28.05 6.03 8.84
C ARG A 292 28.28 5.94 7.33
N LEU A 293 29.47 5.53 6.85
CA LEU A 293 29.72 5.33 5.42
C LEU A 293 28.92 4.16 4.82
N VAL A 294 28.46 3.22 5.66
CA VAL A 294 27.53 2.16 5.24
C VAL A 294 26.24 2.78 4.70
N ILE A 295 25.73 3.84 5.33
CA ILE A 295 24.53 4.57 4.89
C ILE A 295 24.77 5.19 3.50
N ALA A 296 25.92 5.83 3.29
CA ALA A 296 26.24 6.44 1.99
C ALA A 296 26.35 5.38 0.88
N MET A 297 27.01 4.25 1.15
CA MET A 297 27.13 3.16 0.16
C MET A 297 25.77 2.52 -0.15
N GLU A 298 24.92 2.30 0.86
CA GLU A 298 23.55 1.80 0.69
C GLU A 298 22.70 2.75 -0.16
N GLN A 299 22.69 4.04 0.18
CA GLN A 299 21.94 5.05 -0.57
C GLN A 299 22.48 5.18 -2.01
N ALA A 300 23.78 4.95 -2.23
CA ALA A 300 24.37 4.97 -3.57
C ALA A 300 23.90 3.76 -4.40
N LEU A 301 23.78 2.59 -3.78
CA LEU A 301 23.26 1.36 -4.40
C LEU A 301 21.77 1.48 -4.74
N THR A 302 20.97 2.10 -3.88
CA THR A 302 19.53 2.34 -4.11
C THR A 302 19.24 3.57 -4.96
N GLY A 303 20.26 4.39 -5.26
CA GLY A 303 20.12 5.59 -6.09
C GLY A 303 19.48 6.78 -5.38
N THR A 304 19.43 6.77 -4.05
CA THR A 304 18.87 7.85 -3.22
C THR A 304 19.94 8.82 -2.71
N LEU A 305 21.24 8.52 -2.89
CA LEU A 305 22.31 9.31 -2.29
C LEU A 305 22.39 10.75 -2.82
N THR A 306 22.06 11.68 -1.93
CA THR A 306 22.27 13.13 -2.02
C THR A 306 22.92 13.64 -0.75
N ASN A 307 23.44 14.88 -0.76
CA ASN A 307 23.94 15.49 0.48
C ASN A 307 22.83 15.61 1.55
N ALA A 308 21.62 15.97 1.15
CA ALA A 308 20.48 16.11 2.07
C ALA A 308 20.05 14.76 2.66
N SER A 309 19.86 13.74 1.82
CA SER A 309 19.44 12.40 2.28
C SER A 309 20.46 11.76 3.22
N TYR A 310 21.75 11.88 2.92
CA TYR A 310 22.80 11.31 3.77
C TYR A 310 22.88 12.01 5.11
N ARG A 311 22.83 13.35 5.14
CA ARG A 311 22.89 14.12 6.39
C ARG A 311 21.71 13.83 7.31
N ALA A 312 20.51 13.73 6.73
CA ALA A 312 19.30 13.45 7.49
C ALA A 312 19.36 12.07 8.18
N GLU A 313 19.97 11.08 7.52
CA GLU A 313 20.01 9.70 8.03
C GLU A 313 21.25 9.40 8.89
N ALA A 314 22.42 9.94 8.51
CA ALA A 314 23.67 9.74 9.24
C ALA A 314 23.87 10.74 10.40
N ASP A 315 22.99 11.73 10.53
CA ASP A 315 23.06 12.81 11.53
C ASP A 315 24.42 13.53 11.50
N VAL A 316 24.77 14.07 10.32
CA VAL A 316 26.05 14.75 10.10
C VAL A 316 25.90 16.13 9.48
N THR A 317 26.90 16.97 9.70
CA THR A 317 26.99 18.29 9.07
C THR A 317 27.27 18.17 7.57
N SER A 318 27.02 19.25 6.83
CA SER A 318 27.34 19.31 5.40
C SER A 318 28.83 19.11 5.11
N GLU A 319 29.72 19.58 5.99
CA GLU A 319 31.16 19.42 5.80
C GLU A 319 31.62 17.98 6.02
N ALA A 320 31.11 17.32 7.06
CA ALA A 320 31.37 15.89 7.28
C ALA A 320 30.86 15.03 6.11
N ALA A 321 29.67 15.33 5.58
CA ALA A 321 29.14 14.66 4.40
C ALA A 321 30.04 14.81 3.16
N ARG A 322 30.57 16.01 2.90
CA ARG A 322 31.49 16.24 1.78
C ARG A 322 32.80 15.45 1.93
N LEU A 323 33.34 15.36 3.14
CA LEU A 323 34.54 14.57 3.41
C LEU A 323 34.30 13.07 3.21
N ASP A 324 33.17 12.57 3.69
CA ASP A 324 32.77 11.17 3.50
C ASP A 324 32.55 10.86 2.01
N PHE A 325 31.89 11.75 1.25
CA PHE A 325 31.72 11.58 -0.20
C PHE A 325 33.04 11.63 -0.94
N LYS A 326 33.94 12.55 -0.58
CA LYS A 326 35.29 12.59 -1.15
C LYS A 326 36.01 11.26 -0.94
N ARG A 327 35.95 10.69 0.26
CA ARG A 327 36.55 9.37 0.56
C ARG A 327 35.99 8.26 -0.34
N LEU A 328 34.67 8.22 -0.55
CA LEU A 328 34.02 7.20 -1.40
C LEU A 328 34.29 7.39 -2.90
N LEU A 329 34.42 8.64 -3.35
CA LEU A 329 34.81 8.99 -4.73
C LEU A 329 36.26 8.61 -4.99
N ASP A 330 37.17 8.99 -4.09
CA ASP A 330 38.60 8.70 -4.19
C ASP A 330 38.86 7.18 -4.17
N SER A 331 37.99 6.40 -3.50
CA SER A 331 38.06 4.93 -3.52
C SER A 331 37.37 4.27 -4.71
N GLY A 332 36.73 5.04 -5.60
CA GLY A 332 36.01 4.52 -6.76
C GLY A 332 34.74 3.72 -6.43
N LEU A 333 34.17 3.84 -5.23
CA LEU A 333 32.96 3.10 -4.81
C LEU A 333 31.67 3.81 -5.23
N ILE A 334 31.72 5.14 -5.36
CA ILE A 334 30.61 5.94 -5.89
C ILE A 334 31.08 6.80 -7.06
N VAL A 335 30.12 7.23 -7.86
CA VAL A 335 30.30 8.20 -8.95
C VAL A 335 29.35 9.38 -8.76
N GLN A 336 29.81 10.58 -9.07
CA GLN A 336 28.98 11.77 -9.07
C GLN A 336 28.18 11.87 -10.37
N GLN A 337 26.91 12.23 -10.27
CA GLN A 337 26.05 12.60 -11.39
C GLN A 337 25.48 14.00 -11.17
N GLY A 338 25.45 14.80 -12.24
CA GLY A 338 24.97 16.18 -12.19
C GLY A 338 25.91 17.14 -11.43
N SER A 339 25.46 18.39 -11.34
CA SER A 339 26.21 19.48 -10.72
C SER A 339 25.28 20.42 -9.92
N GLY A 340 25.86 21.13 -8.96
CA GLY A 340 25.14 22.10 -8.13
C GLY A 340 23.98 21.48 -7.34
N ARG A 341 22.79 22.06 -7.48
CA ARG A 341 21.57 21.57 -6.80
C ARG A 341 21.09 20.20 -7.31
N ALA A 342 21.55 19.78 -8.49
CA ALA A 342 21.20 18.48 -9.08
C ALA A 342 22.25 17.38 -8.78
N THR A 343 23.25 17.66 -7.94
CA THR A 343 24.28 16.67 -7.60
C THR A 343 23.68 15.49 -6.85
N ARG A 344 23.83 14.31 -7.44
CA ARG A 344 23.50 13.01 -6.85
C ARG A 344 24.71 12.09 -6.96
N TYR A 345 24.77 11.07 -6.11
CA TYR A 345 25.80 10.05 -6.18
C TYR A 345 25.16 8.69 -6.46
N ARG A 346 25.90 7.83 -7.16
CA ARG A 346 25.47 6.48 -7.53
C ARG A 346 26.57 5.49 -7.23
N ALA A 347 26.21 4.24 -6.94
CA ALA A 347 27.16 3.15 -6.85
C ALA A 347 27.92 3.00 -8.18
N SER A 348 29.24 2.91 -8.10
CA SER A 348 30.09 2.58 -9.24
C SER A 348 29.91 1.11 -9.65
N THR A 349 30.51 0.71 -10.77
CA THR A 349 30.57 -0.71 -11.15
C THR A 349 31.25 -1.55 -10.06
N ALA A 350 32.35 -1.05 -9.48
CA ALA A 350 33.08 -1.74 -8.42
C ALA A 350 32.21 -2.01 -7.18
N LEU A 351 31.44 -1.02 -6.72
CA LEU A 351 30.53 -1.23 -5.58
C LEU A 351 29.40 -2.21 -5.92
N LYS A 352 28.89 -2.19 -7.16
CA LYS A 352 27.86 -3.13 -7.60
C LYS A 352 28.37 -4.57 -7.71
N GLU A 353 29.61 -4.77 -8.12
CA GLU A 353 30.26 -6.09 -8.19
C GLU A 353 30.37 -6.76 -6.82
N HIS A 354 30.53 -5.98 -5.74
CA HIS A 354 30.50 -6.51 -4.38
C HIS A 354 29.12 -7.04 -3.95
N ILE A 355 28.04 -6.58 -4.59
CA ILE A 355 26.65 -7.01 -4.29
C ILE A 355 26.19 -8.12 -5.25
N ALA A 356 26.82 -8.25 -6.41
CA ALA A 356 26.41 -9.24 -7.38
C ALA A 356 26.56 -10.66 -6.77
N PRO A 357 25.53 -11.51 -6.86
CA PRO A 357 25.66 -12.89 -6.42
C PRO A 357 26.82 -13.52 -7.20
N ASN A 358 27.81 -14.07 -6.50
CA ASN A 358 28.97 -14.73 -7.09
C ASN A 358 28.48 -15.82 -8.07
N GLY A 359 28.43 -15.49 -9.37
CA GLY A 359 28.09 -16.41 -10.45
C GLY A 359 26.61 -16.81 -10.57
N SER A 360 25.78 -15.94 -11.18
CA SER A 360 24.82 -16.30 -12.25
C SER A 360 24.03 -15.08 -12.73
N PRO A 361 23.91 -14.86 -14.06
CA PRO A 361 23.06 -13.82 -14.63
C PRO A 361 21.67 -14.39 -14.90
N THR A 362 20.72 -14.10 -14.03
CA THR A 362 19.30 -14.10 -14.43
C THR A 362 18.56 -13.13 -13.54
N ARG A 363 18.32 -11.93 -14.09
CA ARG A 363 17.12 -11.18 -13.71
C ARG A 363 15.96 -12.16 -13.82
N VAL A 364 15.36 -12.54 -12.70
CA VAL A 364 13.95 -12.91 -12.72
C VAL A 364 13.23 -11.63 -13.12
N SER A 365 13.00 -11.47 -14.41
CA SER A 365 11.97 -10.57 -14.88
C SER A 365 10.67 -11.09 -14.28
N VAL A 366 10.16 -10.43 -13.24
CA VAL A 366 8.73 -10.47 -12.98
C VAL A 366 8.09 -9.97 -14.29
N PRO A 367 7.31 -10.81 -15.00
CA PRO A 367 6.72 -10.39 -16.26
C PRO A 367 5.78 -9.23 -15.95
N ARG A 368 6.16 -8.02 -16.36
CA ARG A 368 5.17 -6.96 -16.58
C ARG A 368 4.31 -7.44 -17.73
N ARG A 369 3.08 -7.87 -17.39
CA ARG A 369 2.06 -8.52 -18.23
C ARG A 369 2.18 -10.04 -18.31
N SER A 370 1.24 -10.71 -17.68
CA SER A 370 0.78 -12.02 -18.16
C SER A 370 0.10 -11.84 -19.52
N PRO A 371 0.33 -12.74 -20.49
CA PRO A 371 -0.31 -12.68 -21.79
C PRO A 371 -1.81 -12.88 -21.61
N THR A 372 -2.60 -12.07 -22.30
CA THR A 372 -4.02 -12.28 -22.49
C THR A 372 -4.24 -13.72 -22.91
N VAL A 373 -4.85 -14.53 -22.03
CA VAL A 373 -5.38 -15.84 -22.42
C VAL A 373 -6.50 -15.56 -23.41
N LYS A 374 -6.19 -15.67 -24.70
CA LYS A 374 -7.21 -15.76 -25.74
C LYS A 374 -7.93 -17.08 -25.53
N ILE A 375 -9.07 -17.03 -24.86
CA ILE A 375 -10.08 -18.07 -24.96
C ILE A 375 -10.55 -18.05 -26.42
N THR A 376 -10.06 -19.01 -27.20
CA THR A 376 -10.45 -19.21 -28.59
C THR A 376 -11.87 -19.77 -28.63
N ALA A 377 -12.84 -18.95 -29.03
CA ALA A 377 -14.07 -19.42 -29.64
C ALA A 377 -13.95 -19.22 -31.16
N SER A 378 -14.05 -20.32 -31.91
CA SER A 378 -14.15 -20.32 -33.37
C SER A 378 -15.52 -19.77 -33.85
N PRO A 379 -15.63 -19.33 -35.13
CA PRO A 379 -16.18 -18.02 -35.44
C PRO A 379 -17.62 -18.04 -35.96
N SER A 380 -18.34 -16.94 -35.73
CA SER A 380 -19.37 -16.46 -36.67
C SER A 380 -19.13 -14.98 -36.97
N ALA A 381 -19.38 -14.62 -38.23
CA ALA A 381 -18.85 -13.46 -38.92
C ALA A 381 -19.41 -12.11 -38.43
N GLY A 382 -18.56 -11.07 -38.43
CA GLY A 382 -19.03 -9.68 -38.39
C GLY A 382 -18.04 -8.64 -37.83
N ALA A 383 -17.22 -8.08 -38.72
CA ALA A 383 -16.60 -6.75 -38.67
C ALA A 383 -15.95 -6.21 -37.36
N ALA A 384 -14.62 -6.08 -37.43
CA ALA A 384 -13.75 -5.48 -36.44
C ALA A 384 -14.00 -3.97 -36.20
N ARG A 385 -13.93 -3.57 -34.93
CA ARG A 385 -13.40 -2.28 -34.46
C ARG A 385 -12.63 -2.49 -33.16
N ASP A 386 -11.31 -2.37 -33.23
CA ASP A 386 -10.43 -2.27 -32.06
C ASP A 386 -10.76 -0.97 -31.30
N VAL A 387 -11.26 -1.11 -30.07
CA VAL A 387 -11.32 -0.04 -29.09
C VAL A 387 -10.64 -0.56 -27.83
N ALA A 388 -9.45 -0.03 -27.53
CA ALA A 388 -8.82 -0.20 -26.24
C ALA A 388 -9.67 0.51 -25.19
N VAL A 389 -10.47 -0.24 -24.43
CA VAL A 389 -11.22 0.29 -23.29
C VAL A 389 -10.24 0.42 -22.13
N ARG A 390 -9.86 1.66 -21.81
CA ARG A 390 -9.17 2.01 -20.57
C ARG A 390 -10.18 1.92 -19.42
N SER A 391 -9.87 1.10 -18.42
CA SER A 391 -10.51 1.10 -17.11
C SER A 391 -10.22 2.43 -16.42
N THR A 392 -11.15 3.38 -16.53
CA THR A 392 -11.14 4.63 -15.75
C THR A 392 -12.19 4.50 -14.66
N TYR A 393 -11.74 4.13 -13.47
CA TYR A 393 -12.43 4.43 -12.21
C TYR A 393 -12.15 5.91 -11.88
N ALA A 394 -12.72 6.82 -12.67
CA ALA A 394 -12.56 8.25 -12.45
C ALA A 394 -13.90 8.96 -12.59
N ASN A 395 -14.35 9.47 -11.45
CA ASN A 395 -15.18 10.66 -11.26
C ASN A 395 -15.96 11.16 -12.47
N ASP A 396 -17.19 10.67 -12.64
CA ASP A 396 -18.18 11.43 -13.38
C ASP A 396 -19.60 11.19 -12.85
N THR A 397 -20.02 11.98 -11.86
CA THR A 397 -21.45 12.30 -11.65
C THR A 397 -21.70 13.47 -10.68
N PHE A 398 -22.06 14.63 -11.23
CA PHE A 398 -23.44 15.14 -11.32
C PHE A 398 -23.38 16.63 -11.75
N ARG A 399 -23.88 16.92 -12.95
CA ARG A 399 -24.44 18.24 -13.28
C ARG A 399 -25.97 18.12 -13.20
N LYS A 400 -26.51 18.81 -12.19
CA LYS A 400 -27.92 19.06 -11.84
C LYS A 400 -28.73 17.87 -11.34
#